data_AF-A0A7H1C155-F1
#
_entry.id   AF-A0A7H1C155-F1
#
_cell.length_a   1.000
_cell.length_b   1.000
_cell.length_c   1.000
_cell.angle_alpha   90.00
_cell.angle_beta   90.00
_cell.angle_gamma   90.00
#
_symmetry.space_group_name_H-M   'P 1'
#
loop_
_entity.id
_entity.type
_entity.pdbx_description
1 polymer ?
#
loop_
_entity_poly.entity_id
_entity_poly.type
_entity_poly.pdbx_seq_one_letter_code
_entity_poly.pdbx_strand_id
1 'polypeptide(L)'
;MKLQNPQHNEQLQLLISEADTARNSFLQLQEKATEIKNNIERNKKTIIALENDNIELQAKSDKTMISDTGEVTFKEFDECSNAIFNNNRKIQALRKVIEKFEKQLELTILDDCQSAYKYANLKISKVFEYYATTLLNELLNDDLTNKLNTILYLLKSSKMTNENEPIIFILESIKNKFSSSFKFESNHLNNLSFPSFQSYGYSNYSVIESKRRIEELKNQLENNTIQ
;
A
#
# COMPACT_ATOMS: atom_id res chain seq x y z
N MET A 1 -26.28 -1.65 -13.59
CA MET A 1 -27.31 -0.64 -13.77
C MET A 1 -26.65 0.70 -14.03
N LYS A 2 -27.19 1.44 -14.98
CA LYS A 2 -26.85 2.83 -15.30
C LYS A 2 -27.82 3.72 -14.51
N LEU A 3 -27.37 4.85 -13.95
CA LEU A 3 -28.27 5.83 -13.31
C LEU A 3 -29.34 6.28 -14.33
N GLN A 4 -30.51 6.70 -13.87
CA GLN A 4 -31.57 7.12 -14.77
C GLN A 4 -31.25 8.46 -15.44
N ASN A 5 -30.64 9.38 -14.69
CA ASN A 5 -30.26 10.69 -15.23
C ASN A 5 -28.92 10.61 -16.01
N PRO A 6 -28.87 11.03 -17.29
CA PRO A 6 -27.63 11.06 -18.09
C PRO A 6 -26.51 11.89 -17.46
N GLN A 7 -26.81 13.05 -16.88
CA GLN A 7 -25.80 13.92 -16.24
C GLN A 7 -25.18 13.26 -15.02
N HIS A 8 -25.99 12.57 -14.21
CA HIS A 8 -25.48 11.82 -13.06
C HIS A 8 -24.62 10.61 -13.48
N ASN A 9 -24.92 9.99 -14.62
CA ASN A 9 -24.02 8.96 -15.17
C ASN A 9 -22.69 9.51 -15.61
N GLU A 10 -22.67 10.65 -16.32
CA GLU A 10 -21.43 11.28 -16.77
C GLU A 10 -20.55 11.64 -15.57
N GLN A 11 -21.13 12.25 -14.54
CA GLN A 11 -20.43 12.54 -13.29
C GLN A 11 -19.91 11.28 -12.59
N LEU A 12 -20.71 10.20 -12.56
CA LEU A 12 -20.28 8.92 -12.00
C LEU A 12 -19.07 8.35 -12.75
N GLN A 13 -19.09 8.38 -14.09
CA GLN A 13 -17.97 7.89 -14.90
C GLN A 13 -16.69 8.73 -14.69
N LEU A 14 -16.83 10.05 -14.53
CA LEU A 14 -15.72 10.92 -14.19
C LEU A 14 -15.09 10.54 -12.84
N LEU A 15 -15.92 10.36 -11.81
CA LEU A 15 -15.45 9.96 -10.47
C LEU A 15 -14.76 8.58 -10.50
N ILE A 16 -15.29 7.63 -11.27
CA ILE A 16 -14.67 6.32 -11.48
C ILE A 16 -13.29 6.48 -12.11
N SER A 17 -13.17 7.27 -13.19
CA SER A 17 -11.89 7.52 -13.86
C SER A 17 -10.86 8.18 -12.94
N GLU A 18 -11.29 9.12 -12.09
CA GLU A 18 -10.42 9.75 -11.09
C GLU A 18 -9.95 8.74 -10.03
N ALA A 19 -10.86 7.89 -9.54
CA ALA A 19 -10.55 6.86 -8.56
C ALA A 19 -9.57 5.81 -9.13
N ASP A 20 -9.76 5.38 -10.37
CA ASP A 20 -8.86 4.45 -11.05
C ASP A 20 -7.47 5.06 -11.27
N THR A 21 -7.39 6.33 -11.65
CA THR A 21 -6.11 7.05 -11.79
C THR A 21 -5.36 7.13 -10.45
N ALA A 22 -6.07 7.47 -9.38
CA ALA A 22 -5.53 7.54 -8.03
C ALA A 22 -5.04 6.16 -7.55
N ARG A 23 -5.84 5.12 -7.77
CA ARG A 23 -5.50 3.74 -7.43
C ARG A 23 -4.27 3.25 -8.20
N ASN A 24 -4.21 3.48 -9.50
CA ASN A 24 -3.07 3.05 -10.32
C ASN A 24 -1.78 3.77 -9.92
N SER A 25 -1.85 5.07 -9.60
CA SER A 25 -0.72 5.82 -9.06
C SER A 25 -0.20 5.21 -7.75
N PHE A 26 -1.11 4.84 -6.83
CA PHE A 26 -0.73 4.14 -5.60
C PHE A 26 -0.09 2.77 -5.88
N LEU A 27 -0.68 1.97 -6.76
CA LEU A 27 -0.15 0.63 -7.09
C LEU A 27 1.26 0.70 -7.68
N GLN A 28 1.53 1.67 -8.57
CA GLN A 28 2.87 1.88 -9.12
C GLN A 28 3.91 2.26 -8.05
N LEU A 29 3.52 3.06 -7.05
CA LEU A 29 4.39 3.38 -5.92
C LEU A 29 4.67 2.13 -5.06
N GLN A 30 3.64 1.33 -4.79
CA GLN A 30 3.78 0.08 -4.03
C GLN A 30 4.65 -0.95 -4.77
N GLU A 31 4.52 -1.05 -6.09
CA GLU A 31 5.37 -1.90 -6.94
C GLU A 31 6.84 -1.47 -6.88
N LYS A 32 7.13 -0.17 -7.01
CA LYS A 32 8.49 0.37 -6.85
C LYS A 32 9.06 0.07 -5.47
N ALA A 33 8.28 0.24 -4.41
CA ALA A 33 8.70 -0.11 -3.06
C ALA A 33 9.00 -1.63 -2.92
N THR A 34 8.21 -2.47 -3.57
CA THR A 34 8.43 -3.93 -3.63
C THR A 34 9.76 -4.25 -4.32
N GLU A 35 10.04 -3.61 -5.44
CA GLU A 35 11.28 -3.80 -6.20
C GLU A 35 12.51 -3.40 -5.37
N ILE A 36 12.47 -2.23 -4.71
CA ILE A 36 13.54 -1.77 -3.82
C ILE A 36 13.79 -2.80 -2.71
N LYS A 37 12.72 -3.28 -2.06
CA LYS A 37 12.83 -4.31 -1.01
C LYS A 37 13.49 -5.60 -1.54
N ASN A 38 13.04 -6.09 -2.69
CA ASN A 38 13.60 -7.31 -3.30
C ASN A 38 15.08 -7.14 -3.64
N ASN A 39 15.48 -5.96 -4.13
CA ASN A 39 16.88 -5.66 -4.43
C ASN A 39 17.74 -5.57 -3.16
N ILE A 40 17.23 -5.00 -2.06
CA ILE A 40 17.91 -5.00 -0.76
C ILE A 40 18.17 -6.45 -0.31
N GLU A 41 17.16 -7.30 -0.35
CA GLU A 41 17.28 -8.71 0.07
C GLU A 41 18.26 -9.49 -0.82
N ARG A 42 18.25 -9.25 -2.14
CA ARG A 42 19.24 -9.83 -3.06
C ARG A 42 20.66 -9.39 -2.73
N ASN A 43 20.86 -8.12 -2.43
CA ASN A 43 22.17 -7.58 -2.08
C ASN A 43 22.67 -8.14 -0.75
N LYS A 44 21.78 -8.30 0.26
CA LYS A 44 22.11 -8.97 1.53
C LYS A 44 22.57 -10.42 1.30
N LYS A 45 21.86 -11.19 0.47
CA LYS A 45 22.26 -12.55 0.09
C LYS A 45 23.62 -12.58 -0.63
N THR A 46 23.89 -11.59 -1.47
CA THR A 46 25.18 -11.46 -2.18
C THR A 46 26.32 -11.20 -1.20
N ILE A 47 26.11 -10.37 -0.17
CA ILE A 47 27.09 -10.15 0.90
C ILE A 47 27.41 -11.48 1.60
N ILE A 48 26.38 -12.24 2.00
CA ILE A 48 26.57 -13.54 2.68
C ILE A 48 27.37 -14.51 1.81
N ALA A 49 27.09 -14.57 0.50
CA ALA A 49 27.85 -15.40 -0.43
C ALA A 49 29.33 -14.99 -0.49
N LEU A 50 29.62 -13.69 -0.62
CA LEU A 50 30.99 -13.18 -0.65
C LEU A 50 31.73 -13.39 0.69
N GLU A 51 31.03 -13.32 1.81
CA GLU A 51 31.58 -13.61 3.14
C GLU A 51 31.94 -15.09 3.27
N ASN A 52 31.10 -16.00 2.78
CA ASN A 52 31.40 -17.44 2.73
C ASN A 52 32.58 -17.75 1.79
N ASP A 53 32.62 -17.14 0.59
CA ASP A 53 33.73 -17.28 -0.34
C ASP A 53 35.06 -16.85 0.31
N ASN A 54 35.03 -15.76 1.08
CA ASN A 54 36.21 -15.28 1.81
C ASN A 54 36.68 -16.27 2.87
N ILE A 55 35.76 -16.93 3.59
CA ILE A 55 36.10 -17.99 4.56
C ILE A 55 36.81 -19.15 3.86
N GLU A 56 36.29 -19.58 2.69
CA GLU A 56 36.92 -20.65 1.92
C GLU A 56 38.29 -20.26 1.35
N LEU A 57 38.43 -19.03 0.85
CA LEU A 57 39.70 -18.50 0.34
C LEU A 57 40.73 -18.37 1.44
N GLN A 58 40.32 -17.95 2.65
CA GLN A 58 41.22 -17.89 3.81
C GLN A 58 41.72 -19.28 4.18
N ALA A 59 40.83 -20.27 4.23
CA ALA A 59 41.21 -21.66 4.49
C ALA A 59 42.15 -22.26 3.41
N LYS A 60 42.08 -21.75 2.17
CA LYS A 60 43.02 -22.11 1.09
C LYS A 60 44.36 -21.39 1.25
N SER A 61 44.37 -20.11 1.59
CA SER A 61 45.61 -19.34 1.78
C SER A 61 46.44 -19.82 2.96
N ASP A 62 45.82 -20.39 3.98
CA ASP A 62 46.51 -20.88 5.18
C ASP A 62 47.34 -22.16 4.91
N LYS A 63 47.26 -22.74 3.71
CA LYS A 63 48.05 -23.91 3.31
C LYS A 63 49.38 -23.46 2.69
N THR A 64 50.49 -23.77 3.36
CA THR A 64 51.84 -23.54 2.81
C THR A 64 52.12 -24.52 1.67
N MET A 65 52.39 -24.01 0.47
CA MET A 65 52.83 -24.82 -0.68
C MET A 65 54.35 -24.90 -0.70
N ILE A 66 54.86 -26.09 -0.37
CA ILE A 66 56.28 -26.45 -0.43
C ILE A 66 56.44 -27.45 -1.57
N SER A 67 57.31 -27.15 -2.54
CA SER A 67 57.58 -28.06 -3.64
C SER A 67 58.36 -29.30 -3.18
N ASP A 68 58.47 -30.31 -4.05
CA ASP A 68 59.28 -31.50 -3.80
C ASP A 68 60.78 -31.19 -3.61
N THR A 69 61.24 -29.97 -3.96
CA THR A 69 62.60 -29.47 -3.75
C THR A 69 62.76 -28.63 -2.48
N GLY A 70 61.67 -28.41 -1.72
CA GLY A 70 61.66 -27.55 -0.53
C GLY A 70 61.45 -26.06 -0.85
N GLU A 71 61.13 -25.71 -2.09
CA GLU A 71 60.84 -24.32 -2.48
C GLU A 71 59.47 -23.91 -1.94
N VAL A 72 59.44 -22.82 -1.17
CA VAL A 72 58.18 -22.24 -0.69
C VAL A 72 57.68 -21.24 -1.72
N THR A 73 56.42 -21.38 -2.14
CA THR A 73 55.80 -20.44 -3.09
C THR A 73 54.63 -19.70 -2.42
N PHE A 74 54.50 -18.40 -2.69
CA PHE A 74 53.42 -17.56 -2.17
C PHE A 74 52.34 -17.24 -3.22
N LYS A 75 52.44 -17.80 -4.42
CA LYS A 75 51.56 -17.46 -5.54
C LYS A 75 50.08 -17.67 -5.21
N GLU A 76 49.73 -18.85 -4.69
CA GLU A 76 48.33 -19.15 -4.32
C GLU A 76 47.84 -18.32 -3.13
N PHE A 77 48.74 -17.99 -2.20
CA PHE A 77 48.45 -17.09 -1.08
C PHE A 77 48.12 -15.68 -1.58
N ASP A 78 48.93 -15.14 -2.50
CA ASP A 78 48.72 -13.82 -3.10
C ASP A 78 47.43 -13.78 -3.94
N GLU A 79 47.15 -14.83 -4.69
CA GLU A 79 45.90 -14.97 -5.47
C GLU A 79 44.67 -14.98 -4.56
N CYS A 80 44.68 -15.78 -3.48
CA CYS A 80 43.59 -15.83 -2.50
C CYS A 80 43.43 -14.49 -1.77
N SER A 81 44.53 -13.87 -1.33
CA SER A 81 44.52 -12.56 -0.65
C SER A 81 43.93 -11.46 -1.53
N ASN A 82 44.30 -11.43 -2.81
CA ASN A 82 43.74 -10.48 -3.78
C ASN A 82 42.23 -10.70 -4.00
N ALA A 83 41.79 -11.95 -4.09
CA ALA A 83 40.37 -12.27 -4.22
C ALA A 83 39.57 -11.82 -2.98
N ILE A 84 40.08 -12.09 -1.78
CA ILE A 84 39.47 -11.65 -0.51
C ILE A 84 39.37 -10.13 -0.45
N PHE A 85 40.45 -9.42 -0.81
CA PHE A 85 40.46 -7.96 -0.85
C PHE A 85 39.37 -7.40 -1.78
N ASN A 86 39.25 -7.96 -2.99
CA ASN A 86 38.23 -7.55 -3.95
C ASN A 86 36.81 -7.83 -3.45
N ASN A 87 36.57 -8.99 -2.83
CA ASN A 87 35.29 -9.32 -2.23
C ASN A 87 34.92 -8.37 -1.09
N ASN A 88 35.88 -8.03 -0.22
CA ASN A 88 35.67 -7.05 0.86
C ASN A 88 35.27 -5.67 0.32
N ARG A 89 35.90 -5.21 -0.77
CA ARG A 89 35.51 -3.96 -1.44
C ARG A 89 34.06 -4.02 -1.97
N LYS A 90 33.67 -5.14 -2.60
CA LYS A 90 32.29 -5.35 -3.06
C LYS A 90 31.29 -5.35 -1.90
N ILE A 91 31.61 -6.04 -0.80
CA ILE A 91 30.78 -6.08 0.41
C ILE A 91 30.58 -4.65 0.97
N GLN A 92 31.64 -3.87 1.10
CA GLN A 92 31.54 -2.48 1.58
C GLN A 92 30.66 -1.62 0.66
N ALA A 93 30.80 -1.74 -0.66
CA ALA A 93 29.96 -1.03 -1.61
C ALA A 93 28.48 -1.46 -1.48
N LEU A 94 28.21 -2.77 -1.39
CA LEU A 94 26.86 -3.30 -1.20
C LEU A 94 26.23 -2.83 0.11
N ARG A 95 26.98 -2.79 1.22
CA ARG A 95 26.49 -2.30 2.52
C ARG A 95 26.05 -0.84 2.44
N LYS A 96 26.85 0.03 1.81
CA LYS A 96 26.48 1.44 1.58
C LYS A 96 25.20 1.59 0.75
N VAL A 97 25.09 0.79 -0.31
CA VAL A 97 23.91 0.78 -1.19
C VAL A 97 22.67 0.30 -0.43
N ILE A 98 22.78 -0.79 0.33
CA ILE A 98 21.69 -1.31 1.17
C ILE A 98 21.21 -0.25 2.15
N GLU A 99 22.11 0.39 2.90
CA GLU A 99 21.74 1.40 3.89
C GLU A 99 20.99 2.57 3.25
N LYS A 100 21.47 3.05 2.09
CA LYS A 100 20.79 4.11 1.33
C LYS A 100 19.38 3.70 0.91
N PHE A 101 19.23 2.51 0.33
CA PHE A 101 17.95 2.03 -0.17
C PHE A 101 16.98 1.63 0.95
N GLU A 102 17.46 1.18 2.11
CA GLU A 102 16.62 0.94 3.29
C GLU A 102 15.98 2.24 3.78
N LYS A 103 16.75 3.33 3.87
CA LYS A 103 16.24 4.67 4.21
C LYS A 103 15.28 5.19 3.16
N GLN A 104 15.61 5.03 1.88
CA GLN A 104 14.74 5.45 0.78
C GLN A 104 13.42 4.66 0.76
N LEU A 105 13.47 3.36 0.99
CA LEU A 105 12.27 2.52 1.09
C LEU A 105 11.38 2.98 2.24
N GLU A 106 11.95 3.19 3.43
CA GLU A 106 11.21 3.69 4.58
C GLU A 106 10.53 5.03 4.29
N LEU A 107 11.26 5.98 3.68
CA LEU A 107 10.72 7.28 3.29
C LEU A 107 9.57 7.15 2.29
N THR A 108 9.75 6.37 1.23
CA THR A 108 8.71 6.14 0.21
C THR A 108 7.45 5.50 0.82
N ILE A 109 7.58 4.63 1.82
CA ILE A 109 6.42 4.02 2.48
C ILE A 109 5.69 5.02 3.39
N LEU A 110 6.43 5.78 4.20
CA LEU A 110 5.86 6.70 5.19
C LEU A 110 5.27 7.97 4.55
N ASP A 111 5.82 8.44 3.43
CA ASP A 111 5.39 9.68 2.78
C ASP A 111 4.52 9.37 1.54
N ASP A 112 5.14 8.90 0.46
CA ASP A 112 4.51 8.79 -0.86
C ASP A 112 3.39 7.75 -0.88
N CYS A 113 3.68 6.50 -0.45
CA CYS A 113 2.72 5.41 -0.50
C CYS A 113 1.56 5.66 0.46
N GLN A 114 1.83 6.14 1.68
CA GLN A 114 0.77 6.42 2.65
C GLN A 114 -0.18 7.53 2.16
N SER A 115 0.38 8.60 1.57
CA SER A 115 -0.41 9.71 1.01
C SER A 115 -1.23 9.26 -0.19
N ALA A 116 -0.62 8.53 -1.13
CA ALA A 116 -1.31 8.00 -2.31
C ALA A 116 -2.41 7.00 -1.92
N TYR A 117 -2.17 6.14 -0.92
CA TYR A 117 -3.16 5.19 -0.40
C TYR A 117 -4.40 5.90 0.17
N LYS A 118 -4.19 6.91 1.04
CA LYS A 118 -5.29 7.73 1.59
C LYS A 118 -6.07 8.44 0.48
N TYR A 119 -5.36 8.97 -0.51
CA TYR A 119 -5.98 9.66 -1.63
C TYR A 119 -6.83 8.72 -2.51
N ALA A 120 -6.31 7.52 -2.83
CA ALA A 120 -7.05 6.51 -3.58
C ALA A 120 -8.32 6.07 -2.85
N ASN A 121 -8.21 5.78 -1.54
CA ASN A 121 -9.36 5.40 -0.72
C ASN A 121 -10.41 6.52 -0.67
N LEU A 122 -9.99 7.77 -0.51
CA LEU A 122 -10.90 8.91 -0.52
C LEU A 122 -11.67 9.01 -1.85
N LYS A 123 -11.00 8.83 -2.98
CA LYS A 123 -11.63 8.88 -4.30
C LYS A 123 -12.60 7.73 -4.52
N ILE A 124 -12.24 6.52 -4.13
CA ILE A 124 -13.10 5.33 -4.20
C ILE A 124 -14.35 5.53 -3.32
N SER A 125 -14.18 6.02 -2.08
CA SER A 125 -15.31 6.32 -1.19
C SER A 125 -16.28 7.33 -1.80
N LYS A 126 -15.77 8.38 -2.46
CA LYS A 126 -16.61 9.37 -3.15
C LYS A 126 -17.44 8.76 -4.27
N VAL A 127 -16.91 7.77 -5.00
CA VAL A 127 -17.68 7.05 -6.03
C VAL A 127 -18.86 6.33 -5.38
N PHE A 128 -18.61 5.56 -4.32
CA PHE A 128 -19.67 4.81 -3.63
C PHE A 128 -20.70 5.74 -2.99
N GLU A 129 -20.27 6.80 -2.33
CA GLU A 129 -21.15 7.80 -1.71
C GLU A 129 -22.04 8.49 -2.75
N TYR A 130 -21.46 8.94 -3.86
CA TYR A 130 -22.21 9.57 -4.95
C TYR A 130 -23.22 8.59 -5.57
N TYR A 131 -22.79 7.36 -5.85
CA TYR A 131 -23.65 6.36 -6.46
C TYR A 131 -24.81 5.97 -5.54
N ALA A 132 -24.53 5.71 -4.27
CA ALA A 132 -25.54 5.36 -3.28
C ALA A 132 -26.55 6.49 -3.08
N THR A 133 -26.08 7.73 -2.94
CA THR A 133 -26.95 8.91 -2.75
C THR A 133 -27.84 9.13 -3.96
N THR A 134 -27.28 9.00 -5.17
CA THR A 134 -28.06 9.19 -6.40
C THR A 134 -29.09 8.08 -6.57
N LEU A 135 -28.72 6.81 -6.32
CA LEU A 135 -29.66 5.69 -6.35
C LEU A 135 -30.79 5.85 -5.32
N LEU A 136 -30.46 6.34 -4.12
CA LEU A 136 -31.47 6.61 -3.09
C LEU A 136 -32.45 7.70 -3.54
N ASN A 137 -31.96 8.78 -4.15
CA ASN A 137 -32.80 9.85 -4.68
C ASN A 137 -33.67 9.38 -5.85
N GLU A 138 -33.14 8.54 -6.75
CA GLU A 138 -33.93 7.93 -7.82
C GLU A 138 -35.00 6.95 -7.29
N LEU A 139 -34.70 6.24 -6.19
CA LEU A 139 -35.66 5.39 -5.50
C LEU A 139 -36.77 6.20 -4.81
N LEU A 140 -36.42 7.30 -4.15
CA LEU A 140 -37.34 8.25 -3.50
C LEU A 140 -38.07 9.15 -4.51
N ASN A 141 -38.56 8.56 -5.59
CA ASN A 141 -39.39 9.25 -6.56
C ASN A 141 -40.73 9.71 -5.94
N ASP A 142 -41.48 10.55 -6.66
CA ASP A 142 -42.72 11.14 -6.17
C ASP A 142 -43.77 10.10 -5.76
N ASP A 143 -43.85 8.96 -6.44
CA ASP A 143 -44.80 7.88 -6.10
C ASP A 143 -44.47 7.25 -4.75
N LEU A 144 -43.21 6.84 -4.54
CA LEU A 144 -42.79 6.26 -3.26
C LEU A 144 -42.91 7.30 -2.14
N THR A 145 -42.50 8.54 -2.39
CA THR A 145 -42.61 9.64 -1.43
C THR A 145 -44.05 9.90 -1.02
N ASN A 146 -44.99 9.92 -1.96
CA ASN A 146 -46.42 10.10 -1.67
C ASN A 146 -47.01 8.91 -0.88
N LYS A 147 -46.59 7.67 -1.18
CA LYS A 147 -46.97 6.49 -0.40
C LYS A 147 -46.44 6.56 1.03
N LEU A 148 -45.19 6.93 1.22
CA LEU A 148 -44.59 7.11 2.55
C LEU A 148 -45.30 8.22 3.33
N ASN A 149 -45.63 9.34 2.69
CA ASN A 149 -46.40 10.43 3.30
C ASN A 149 -47.80 9.98 3.74
N THR A 150 -48.47 9.16 2.92
CA THR A 150 -49.78 8.57 3.27
C THR A 150 -49.68 7.67 4.49
N ILE A 151 -48.66 6.81 4.56
CA ILE A 151 -48.42 5.93 5.71
C ILE A 151 -48.17 6.76 6.97
N LEU A 152 -47.31 7.77 6.88
CA LEU A 152 -47.02 8.69 7.99
C LEU A 152 -48.29 9.39 8.49
N TYR A 153 -49.15 9.87 7.58
CA TYR A 153 -50.41 10.49 7.94
C TYR A 153 -51.35 9.53 8.69
N LEU A 154 -51.47 8.28 8.23
CA LEU A 154 -52.32 7.27 8.86
C LEU A 154 -51.80 6.90 10.26
N LEU A 155 -50.49 6.73 10.44
CA LEU A 155 -49.87 6.43 11.74
C LEU A 155 -49.99 7.58 12.73
N LYS A 156 -49.82 8.83 12.28
CA LYS A 156 -50.10 10.01 13.14
C LYS A 156 -51.57 10.06 13.56
N SER A 157 -52.47 9.73 12.63
CA SER A 157 -53.91 9.70 12.89
C SER A 157 -54.33 8.57 13.84
N SER A 158 -53.53 7.50 13.99
CA SER A 158 -53.79 6.39 14.92
C SER A 158 -53.40 6.68 16.38
N LYS A 159 -53.17 7.95 16.74
CA LYS A 159 -52.78 8.41 18.09
C LYS A 159 -51.42 7.89 18.58
N MET A 160 -50.48 7.62 17.68
CA MET A 160 -49.06 7.57 18.07
C MET A 160 -48.69 8.97 18.58
N THR A 161 -48.56 9.11 19.90
CA THR A 161 -48.52 10.41 20.59
C THR A 161 -47.18 11.13 20.47
N ASN A 162 -46.12 10.41 20.10
CA ASN A 162 -44.79 10.97 19.91
C ASN A 162 -44.54 11.24 18.42
N GLU A 163 -44.12 12.46 18.09
CA GLU A 163 -43.89 12.91 16.70
C GLU A 163 -42.93 12.00 15.91
N ASN A 164 -42.00 11.35 16.60
CA ASN A 164 -40.98 10.48 15.99
C ASN A 164 -41.39 9.02 15.88
N GLU A 165 -42.41 8.58 16.63
CA GLU A 165 -42.81 7.17 16.71
C GLU A 165 -43.25 6.58 15.36
N PRO A 166 -44.01 7.30 14.50
CA PRO A 166 -44.33 6.84 13.14
C PRO A 166 -43.10 6.66 12.24
N ILE A 167 -42.11 7.55 12.37
CA ILE A 167 -40.88 7.50 11.56
C ILE A 167 -40.05 6.29 11.97
N ILE A 168 -39.87 6.09 13.27
CA ILE A 168 -39.14 4.93 13.82
C ILE A 168 -39.81 3.63 13.35
N PHE A 169 -41.14 3.53 13.43
CA PHE A 169 -41.88 2.35 12.99
C PHE A 169 -41.64 2.00 11.50
N ILE A 170 -41.65 3.01 10.63
CA ILE A 170 -41.37 2.82 9.19
C ILE A 170 -39.92 2.35 8.99
N LEU A 171 -38.95 3.00 9.63
CA LEU A 171 -37.54 2.65 9.50
C LEU A 171 -37.24 1.24 10.03
N GLU A 172 -37.83 0.83 11.14
CA GLU A 172 -37.71 -0.53 11.66
C GLU A 172 -38.35 -1.56 10.74
N SER A 173 -39.51 -1.25 10.17
CA SER A 173 -40.18 -2.11 9.19
C SER A 173 -39.32 -2.32 7.93
N ILE A 174 -38.70 -1.25 7.43
CA ILE A 174 -37.75 -1.32 6.31
C ILE A 174 -36.51 -2.12 6.71
N LYS A 175 -35.95 -1.86 7.90
CA LYS A 175 -34.79 -2.58 8.43
C LYS A 175 -35.02 -4.09 8.48
N ASN A 176 -36.20 -4.53 8.94
CA ASN A 176 -36.57 -5.95 9.02
C ASN A 176 -36.72 -6.63 7.65
N LYS A 177 -36.79 -5.86 6.55
CA LYS A 177 -36.82 -6.40 5.19
C LYS A 177 -35.41 -6.61 4.61
N PHE A 178 -34.38 -5.99 5.18
CA PHE A 178 -33.02 -6.21 4.72
C PHE A 178 -32.46 -7.53 5.24
N SER A 179 -31.80 -8.30 4.37
CA SER A 179 -31.06 -9.49 4.78
C SER A 179 -29.86 -9.09 5.64
N SER A 180 -29.58 -9.87 6.69
CA SER A 180 -28.37 -9.70 7.52
C SER A 180 -27.06 -9.86 6.73
N SER A 181 -27.09 -10.51 5.56
CA SER A 181 -25.96 -10.62 4.64
C SER A 181 -26.20 -9.77 3.37
N PHE A 182 -25.69 -8.55 3.34
CA PHE A 182 -25.68 -7.73 2.13
C PHE A 182 -24.63 -8.28 1.16
N LYS A 183 -25.05 -9.05 0.15
CA LYS A 183 -24.19 -9.38 -1.00
C LYS A 183 -24.44 -8.35 -2.10
N PHE A 184 -23.44 -7.53 -2.38
CA PHE A 184 -23.49 -6.58 -3.48
C PHE A 184 -23.02 -7.27 -4.76
N GLU A 185 -23.95 -7.75 -5.58
CA GLU A 185 -23.67 -8.30 -6.91
C GLU A 185 -23.91 -7.21 -7.96
N SER A 186 -22.91 -6.35 -8.19
CA SER A 186 -23.01 -5.31 -9.23
C SER A 186 -21.77 -5.32 -10.14
N ASN A 187 -21.96 -5.87 -11.34
CA ASN A 187 -20.93 -5.96 -12.39
C ASN A 187 -20.32 -4.61 -12.82
N HIS A 188 -20.93 -3.46 -12.49
CA HIS A 188 -20.48 -2.14 -12.95
C HIS A 188 -19.43 -1.48 -12.06
N LEU A 189 -19.31 -1.92 -10.80
CA LEU A 189 -18.31 -1.43 -9.85
C LEU A 189 -17.35 -2.54 -9.41
N ASN A 190 -17.47 -3.75 -9.98
CA ASN A 190 -16.66 -4.92 -9.61
C ASN A 190 -15.14 -4.70 -9.77
N ASN A 191 -14.74 -3.76 -10.63
CA ASN A 191 -13.33 -3.41 -10.80
C ASN A 191 -12.84 -2.34 -9.81
N LEU A 192 -13.76 -1.64 -9.14
CA LEU A 192 -13.46 -0.57 -8.20
C LEU A 192 -13.29 -1.15 -6.79
N SER A 193 -12.06 -1.59 -6.49
CA SER A 193 -11.71 -2.15 -5.18
C SER A 193 -10.78 -1.21 -4.43
N PHE A 194 -10.99 -1.08 -3.12
CA PHE A 194 -10.02 -0.46 -2.25
C PHE A 194 -8.68 -1.22 -2.35
N PRO A 195 -7.57 -0.53 -2.68
CA PRO A 195 -6.28 -1.19 -2.74
C PRO A 195 -5.84 -1.67 -1.35
N SER A 196 -4.95 -2.66 -1.30
CA SER A 196 -4.30 -3.08 -0.05
C SER A 196 -3.00 -2.32 0.17
N PHE A 197 -2.76 -1.83 1.40
CA PHE A 197 -1.49 -1.19 1.76
C PHE A 197 -0.52 -2.20 2.37
N GLN A 198 0.71 -2.29 1.85
CA GLN A 198 1.75 -3.10 2.47
C GLN A 198 2.78 -2.18 3.14
N SER A 199 2.83 -2.23 4.47
CA SER A 199 3.69 -1.37 5.27
C SER A 199 5.14 -1.84 5.37
N TYR A 200 5.45 -3.08 4.97
CA TYR A 200 6.76 -3.71 5.13
C TYR A 200 7.37 -3.62 6.54
N GLY A 201 6.54 -3.53 7.58
CA GLY A 201 6.98 -3.39 8.97
C GLY A 201 7.15 -1.94 9.45
N TYR A 202 6.92 -0.94 8.59
CA TYR A 202 6.98 0.49 8.92
C TYR A 202 5.65 1.04 9.49
N SER A 203 4.71 0.19 9.91
CA SER A 203 3.32 0.56 10.25
C SER A 203 3.08 1.11 11.67
N ASN A 204 4.09 1.24 12.52
CA ASN A 204 3.88 1.46 13.96
C ASN A 204 4.13 2.90 14.44
N TYR A 205 4.31 3.85 13.53
CA TYR A 205 4.53 5.25 13.91
C TYR A 205 3.21 5.98 14.14
N SER A 206 3.14 6.74 15.23
CA SER A 206 2.14 7.81 15.37
C SER A 206 2.34 8.86 14.28
N VAL A 207 1.35 9.75 14.10
CA VAL A 207 1.44 10.84 13.11
C VAL A 207 2.65 11.75 13.39
N ILE A 208 2.93 12.03 14.66
CA ILE A 208 4.05 12.89 15.07
C ILE A 208 5.39 12.20 14.79
N GLU A 209 5.51 10.92 15.18
CA GLU A 209 6.73 10.15 14.94
C GLU A 209 7.00 9.96 13.45
N SER A 210 5.95 9.73 12.65
CA SER A 210 6.07 9.59 11.19
C SER A 210 6.64 10.87 10.58
N LYS A 211 6.12 12.04 10.96
CA LYS A 211 6.62 13.34 10.46
C LYS A 211 8.08 13.58 10.83
N ARG A 212 8.43 13.35 12.11
CA ARG A 212 9.82 13.48 12.57
C ARG A 212 10.74 12.54 11.80
N ARG A 213 10.32 11.28 11.63
CA ARG A 213 11.09 10.27 10.92
C ARG A 213 11.29 10.60 9.44
N ILE A 214 10.26 11.11 8.77
CA ILE A 214 10.36 11.59 7.38
C ILE A 214 11.40 12.70 7.26
N GLU A 215 11.41 13.67 8.18
CA GLU A 215 12.38 14.77 8.19
C GLU A 215 13.81 14.25 8.45
N GLU A 216 13.98 13.36 9.43
CA GLU A 216 15.25 12.67 9.70
C GLU A 216 15.77 11.94 8.44
N LEU A 217 14.91 11.18 7.76
CA LEU A 217 15.27 10.42 6.56
C LEU A 217 15.65 11.32 5.40
N LYS A 218 14.92 12.43 5.16
CA LYS A 218 15.25 13.42 4.14
C LYS A 218 16.64 14.01 4.39
N ASN A 219 16.91 14.45 5.62
CA ASN A 219 18.23 14.96 6.01
C ASN A 219 19.35 13.92 5.84
N GLN A 220 19.11 12.67 6.23
CA GLN A 220 20.11 11.59 6.07
C GLN A 220 20.39 11.27 4.61
N LEU A 221 19.37 11.30 3.74
CA LEU A 221 19.53 11.01 2.31
C LEU A 221 20.22 12.17 1.59
N GLU A 222 19.92 13.42 1.93
CA GLU A 222 20.60 14.59 1.37
C GLU A 222 22.10 14.58 1.70
N ASN A 223 22.46 14.33 2.96
CA ASN A 223 23.85 14.28 3.42
C ASN A 223 24.63 13.07 2.89
N ASN A 224 23.95 12.00 2.46
CA ASN A 224 24.57 10.82 1.84
C ASN A 224 24.80 10.98 0.32
N THR A 225 24.52 12.15 -0.26
CA THR A 225 24.73 12.43 -1.70
C THR A 225 26.13 12.97 -2.02
N ILE A 226 26.97 13.20 -1.01
CA ILE A 226 28.37 13.63 -1.17
C ILE A 226 29.29 12.49 -0.76
N GLN A 227 29.63 11.59 -1.70
CA GLN A 227 30.88 10.81 -1.73
C GLN A 227 31.00 10.00 -3.03
#